data_AF-Q2FX46-F1
#
_entry.id   AF-Q2FX46-F1
#
_cell.length_a   1.000
_cell.length_b   1.000
_cell.length_c   1.000
_cell.angle_alpha   90.00
_cell.angle_beta   90.00
_cell.angle_gamma   90.00
#
_symmetry.space_group_name_H-M   'P 1'
#
loop_
_entity.id
_entity.type
_entity.pdbx_description
1 polymer ?
#
loop_
_entity_poly.entity_id
_entity_poly.type
_entity_poly.pdbx_seq_one_letter_code
_entity_poly.pdbx_strand_id
1 'polypeptide(L)' 'MPKKTVTIDVDENLLVVASNEISELLYEYDSELMSADEDGDNRDIKEKRDALKQAIQIIDKLTWGV' A
#
# COMPACT_ATOMS: atom_id res chain seq x y z
N MET A 1 23.94 6.30 -18.91
CA MET A 1 22.87 5.42 -19.42
C MET A 1 21.71 6.28 -19.89
N PRO A 2 21.18 6.10 -21.10
CA PRO A 2 19.97 6.82 -21.53
C PRO A 2 18.80 6.40 -20.63
N LYS A 3 17.99 7.38 -20.20
CA LYS A 3 16.76 7.09 -19.45
C LYS A 3 15.80 6.35 -20.39
N LYS A 4 15.29 5.20 -19.95
CA LYS A 4 14.20 4.49 -20.63
C LYS A 4 12.91 4.91 -19.96
N THR A 5 12.05 5.60 -20.70
CA THR A 5 10.70 5.93 -20.26
C THR A 5 9.76 4.82 -20.72
N VAL A 6 8.88 4.36 -19.83
CA VAL A 6 7.79 3.46 -20.14
C VAL A 6 6.50 4.16 -19.72
N THR A 7 5.54 4.24 -20.63
CA THR A 7 4.20 4.76 -20.35
C THR A 7 3.26 3.57 -20.20
N ILE A 8 2.48 3.56 -19.13
CA ILE A 8 1.48 2.54 -18.83
C ILE A 8 0.15 3.26 -18.73
N ASP A 9 -0.83 2.83 -19.52
CA ASP A 9 -2.20 3.29 -19.41
C ASP A 9 -2.89 2.48 -18.32
N VAL A 10 -3.56 3.14 -17.39
CA VAL A 10 -4.22 2.50 -16.25
C VAL A 10 -5.62 3.08 -16.11
N ASP A 11 -6.61 2.21 -15.93
CA ASP A 11 -7.97 2.64 -15.63
C ASP A 11 -8.00 3.30 -14.24
N GLU A 12 -8.43 4.56 -14.19
CA GLU A 12 -8.55 5.34 -12.95
C GLU A 12 -9.50 4.68 -11.95
N ASN A 13 -10.62 4.09 -12.41
CA ASN A 13 -11.54 3.38 -11.53
C ASN A 13 -10.87 2.15 -10.91
N LEU A 14 -10.02 1.46 -11.68
CA LEU A 14 -9.26 0.32 -11.16
C LEU A 14 -8.24 0.75 -10.12
N LEU A 15 -7.59 1.91 -10.28
CA LEU A 15 -6.70 2.48 -9.27
C LEU A 15 -7.44 2.81 -7.97
N VAL A 16 -8.63 3.41 -8.07
CA VAL A 16 -9.47 3.71 -6.89
C VAL A 16 -9.91 2.44 -6.18
N VAL A 17 -10.35 1.40 -6.93
CA VAL A 17 -10.70 0.10 -6.36
C VAL A 17 -9.49 -0.54 -5.67
N ALA A 18 -8.34 -0.56 -6.32
CA ALA A 18 -7.10 -1.09 -5.74
C ALA A 18 -6.70 -0.34 -4.46
N SER A 19 -6.83 1.00 -4.43
CA SER A 19 -6.55 1.80 -3.23
C SER A 19 -7.47 1.40 -2.07
N ASN A 20 -8.76 1.21 -2.34
CA ASN A 20 -9.72 0.79 -1.33
C ASN A 20 -9.42 -0.62 -0.80
N GLU A 21 -9.20 -1.60 -1.67
CA GLU A 21 -8.87 -2.98 -1.27
C GLU A 21 -7.57 -3.05 -0.44
N ILE A 22 -6.54 -2.30 -0.84
CA ILE A 22 -5.28 -2.24 -0.09
C ILE A 22 -5.49 -1.52 1.25
N SER A 23 -6.35 -0.52 1.32
CA SER A 23 -6.67 0.18 2.57
C SER A 23 -7.42 -0.71 3.56
N GLU A 24 -8.34 -1.57 3.07
CA GLU A 24 -9.00 -2.60 3.89
C GLU A 24 -7.98 -3.59 4.45
N LEU A 25 -7.08 -4.11 3.60
CA LEU A 25 -6.02 -5.01 4.04
C LEU A 25 -5.05 -4.33 5.03
N LEU A 26 -4.76 -3.04 4.82
CA LEU A 26 -3.95 -2.26 5.75
C LEU A 26 -4.62 -2.16 7.13
N TYR A 27 -5.93 -1.94 7.15
CA TYR A 27 -6.72 -1.91 8.39
C TYR A 27 -6.67 -3.25 9.14
N GLU A 28 -6.71 -4.38 8.42
CA GLU A 28 -6.55 -5.70 9.03
C GLU A 28 -5.20 -5.87 9.73
N TYR A 29 -4.10 -5.48 9.08
CA TYR A 29 -2.77 -5.56 9.69
C TYR A 29 -2.59 -4.56 10.84
N ASP A 30 -3.17 -3.35 10.75
CA ASP A 30 -3.16 -2.40 11.86
C ASP A 30 -3.96 -2.95 13.06
N SER A 31 -5.10 -3.60 12.82
CA SER A 31 -5.90 -4.27 13.86
C SER A 31 -5.17 -5.46 14.49
N GLU A 32 -4.46 -6.25 13.69
CA GLU A 32 -3.62 -7.36 14.17
C GLU A 32 -2.51 -6.82 15.10
N LEU A 33 -1.83 -5.74 14.71
CA LEU A 33 -0.79 -5.10 15.52
C LEU A 33 -1.32 -4.47 16.81
N MET A 34 -2.54 -3.91 16.79
CA MET A 34 -3.17 -3.38 18.00
C MET A 34 -3.56 -4.48 18.99
N SER A 35 -3.82 -5.69 18.49
CA SER A 35 -4.21 -6.84 19.31
C SER A 35 -3.02 -7.71 19.71
N ALA A 36 -1.87 -7.49 19.11
CA ALA A 36 -0.67 -8.28 19.37
C ALA A 36 -0.03 -7.89 20.71
N ASP A 37 0.56 -8.88 21.37
CA ASP A 37 1.36 -8.65 22.57
C ASP A 37 2.54 -7.72 22.25
N GLU A 38 2.81 -6.73 23.12
CA GLU A 38 3.90 -5.75 22.92
C GLU A 38 5.28 -6.42 22.79
N ASP A 39 5.45 -7.57 23.46
CA ASP A 39 6.66 -8.40 23.43
C ASP A 39 6.67 -9.44 22.28
N GLY A 40 5.59 -9.50 21.49
CA GLY A 40 5.48 -10.40 20.35
C GLY A 40 6.40 -10.00 19.19
N ASP A 41 6.92 -11.00 18.48
CA ASP A 41 7.68 -10.77 17.25
C ASP A 41 6.72 -10.42 16.10
N ASN A 42 6.30 -9.15 16.07
CA ASN A 42 5.39 -8.62 15.06
C ASN A 42 6.13 -7.98 13.87
N ARG A 43 7.41 -8.32 13.65
CA ARG A 43 8.24 -7.70 12.59
C ARG A 43 7.66 -7.95 11.20
N ASP A 44 7.23 -9.18 10.93
CA ASP A 44 6.67 -9.55 9.63
C ASP A 44 5.38 -8.79 9.32
N ILE A 45 4.52 -8.60 10.32
CA ILE A 45 3.26 -7.85 10.17
C ILE A 45 3.57 -6.36 9.94
N LYS A 46 4.52 -5.79 10.69
CA LYS A 46 4.96 -4.39 10.50
C LYS A 46 5.53 -4.17 9.10
N GLU A 47 6.35 -5.10 8.59
CA GLU A 47 6.93 -5.01 7.24
C GLU A 47 5.84 -5.05 6.17
N LYS A 48 4.87 -5.97 6.28
CA LYS A 48 3.73 -6.04 5.35
C LYS A 48 2.90 -4.75 5.39
N ARG A 49 2.55 -4.26 6.59
CA ARG A 49 1.84 -2.99 6.77
C ARG A 49 2.58 -1.83 6.08
N ASP A 50 3.90 -1.73 6.29
CA ASP A 50 4.69 -0.65 5.73
C ASP A 50 4.81 -0.75 4.20
N ALA A 51 4.83 -1.96 3.64
CA ALA A 51 4.75 -2.19 2.20
C ALA A 51 3.40 -1.73 1.62
N LEU A 52 2.28 -2.03 2.30
CA LEU A 52 0.95 -1.57 1.85
C LEU A 52 0.81 -0.05 1.93
N LYS A 53 1.35 0.59 2.97
CA LYS A 53 1.39 2.07 3.06
C LYS A 53 2.14 2.68 1.87
N GLN A 54 3.25 2.08 1.47
CA GLN A 54 3.99 2.51 0.28
C GLN A 54 3.19 2.28 -1.01
N ALA A 55 2.48 1.15 -1.13
CA ALA A 55 1.62 0.88 -2.27
C ALA A 55 0.50 1.92 -2.41
N ILE A 56 -0.18 2.27 -1.32
CA ILE A 56 -1.22 3.33 -1.30
C ILE A 56 -0.61 4.67 -1.74
N GLN A 57 0.55 5.06 -1.21
CA GLN A 57 1.22 6.30 -1.62
C GLN A 57 1.57 6.35 -3.12
N ILE A 58 1.93 5.20 -3.71
CA ILE A 58 2.19 5.12 -5.16
C ILE A 58 0.88 5.28 -5.92
N ILE A 59 -0.20 4.61 -5.50
CA ILE A 59 -1.51 4.72 -6.14
C ILE A 59 -2.03 6.16 -6.04
N ASP A 60 -1.93 6.81 -4.88
CA ASP A 60 -2.35 8.20 -4.69
C ASP A 60 -1.59 9.15 -5.62
N LYS A 61 -0.28 8.94 -5.81
CA LYS A 61 0.53 9.68 -6.78
C LYS A 61 0.08 9.47 -8.23
N LEU A 62 -0.31 8.24 -8.58
CA LEU A 62 -0.78 7.91 -9.92
C LEU A 62 -2.17 8.49 -10.21
N THR A 63 -3.06 8.47 -9.21
CA THR A 63 -4.44 8.95 -9.33
C THR A 63 -4.52 10.48 -9.28
N TRP A 64 -3.83 11.12 -8.33
CA TRP A 64 -3.96 12.57 -8.08
C TRP A 64 -2.79 13.41 -8.59
N GLY A 65 -1.67 12.78 -8.95
CA GLY A 65 -0.49 13.50 -9.45
C GLY A 65 0.28 14.29 -8.39
N VAL A 66 0.07 14.02 -7.09
CA VAL A 66 0.71 14.72 -5.95
C VAL A 66 1.74 13.86 -5.24
#